data_AF-A0AAJ5C0L8-F1
#
_entry.id   AF-A0AAJ5C0L8-F1
#
_cell.length_a   1.000
_cell.length_b   1.000
_cell.length_c   1.000
_cell.angle_alpha   90.00
_cell.angle_beta   90.00
_cell.angle_gamma   90.00
#
_symmetry.space_group_name_H-M   'P 1'
#
loop_
_entity.id
_entity.type
_entity.pdbx_description
1 polymer ?
#
loop_
_entity_poly.entity_id
_entity_poly.type
_entity_poly.pdbx_seq_one_letter_code
_entity_poly.pdbx_strand_id
1 'polypeptide(L)'
;MLFIALGLIGTTSCSKDSNLKPIDAVGSYQGDLSIHLSTGKFTSYDNSIVTVTQVGEGQLKFTTNPASGSVSETFDVYEQNGTMSNDDDDPKGVFVYIKDENSLSVSTLGSKATKQILFTGKKIN
;
A
#
# COMPACT_ATOMS: atom_id res chain seq x y z
N MET A 1 7.76 -50.59 -15.88
CA MET A 1 6.63 -49.70 -15.57
C MET A 1 6.59 -49.51 -14.07
N LEU A 2 6.93 -48.32 -13.59
CA LEU A 2 6.86 -47.96 -12.18
C LEU A 2 6.06 -46.66 -12.10
N PHE A 3 4.81 -46.77 -11.66
CA PHE A 3 3.93 -45.64 -11.42
C PHE A 3 4.28 -45.04 -10.05
N ILE A 4 4.99 -43.91 -10.03
CA ILE A 4 5.14 -43.11 -8.82
C ILE A 4 3.95 -42.16 -8.79
N ALA A 5 2.98 -42.47 -7.94
CA ALA A 5 1.90 -41.57 -7.60
C ALA A 5 2.48 -40.38 -6.83
N LEU A 6 2.60 -39.23 -7.51
CA LEU A 6 2.79 -37.97 -6.80
C LEU A 6 1.49 -37.63 -6.09
N GLY A 7 1.48 -37.85 -4.78
CA GLY A 7 0.44 -37.32 -3.92
C GLY A 7 0.38 -35.81 -4.07
N LEU A 8 -0.75 -35.33 -4.61
CA LEU A 8 -1.14 -33.94 -4.50
C LEU A 8 -1.30 -33.65 -3.01
N ILE A 9 -0.30 -33.00 -2.42
CA ILE A 9 -0.42 -32.36 -1.12
C ILE A 9 -1.44 -31.26 -1.36
N GLY A 10 -2.69 -31.50 -0.95
CA GLY A 10 -3.72 -30.49 -0.94
C GLY A 10 -3.21 -29.29 -0.15
N THR A 11 -2.92 -28.18 -0.84
CA THR A 11 -2.88 -26.91 -0.17
C THR A 11 -4.29 -26.67 0.32
N THR A 12 -4.49 -26.79 1.63
CA THR A 12 -5.62 -26.18 2.29
C THR A 12 -5.51 -24.70 2.00
N SER A 13 -6.12 -24.27 0.90
CA SER A 13 -6.49 -22.89 0.67
C SER A 13 -7.50 -22.58 1.75
N CYS A 14 -7.00 -22.22 2.93
CA CYS A 14 -7.78 -21.48 3.90
C CYS A 14 -8.17 -20.22 3.13
N SER A 15 -9.38 -20.21 2.57
CA SER A 15 -10.13 -18.98 2.37
C SER A 15 -10.09 -18.27 3.70
N LYS A 16 -9.11 -17.40 3.89
CA LYS A 16 -9.28 -16.32 4.85
C LYS A 16 -10.40 -15.54 4.21
N ASP A 17 -11.63 -15.78 4.67
CA ASP A 17 -12.73 -14.84 4.53
C ASP A 17 -12.30 -13.57 5.27
N SER A 18 -11.41 -12.85 4.60
CA SER A 18 -10.81 -11.63 5.06
C SER A 18 -11.86 -10.57 4.76
N ASN A 19 -12.66 -10.24 5.77
CA ASN A 19 -13.59 -9.11 5.70
C ASN A 19 -12.81 -7.80 5.90
N LEU A 20 -11.71 -7.64 5.17
CA LEU A 20 -10.89 -6.45 5.18
C LEU A 20 -11.60 -5.40 4.32
N LYS A 21 -11.91 -4.26 4.91
CA LYS A 21 -12.61 -3.16 4.27
C LYS A 21 -11.68 -1.96 4.13
N PRO A 22 -11.90 -1.07 3.14
CA PRO A 22 -11.08 0.13 3.00
C PRO A 22 -10.96 0.95 4.30
N ILE A 23 -12.04 1.00 5.09
CA ILE A 23 -12.06 1.70 6.38
C ILE A 23 -11.04 1.16 7.40
N ASP A 24 -10.63 -0.11 7.31
CA ASP A 24 -9.59 -0.67 8.18
C ASP A 24 -8.22 -0.02 7.95
N ALA A 25 -7.95 0.41 6.72
CA ALA A 25 -6.70 1.08 6.33
C ALA A 25 -6.69 2.59 6.64
N VAL A 26 -7.82 3.19 7.02
CA VAL A 26 -7.90 4.62 7.37
C VAL A 26 -7.15 4.89 8.68
N GLY A 27 -6.34 5.95 8.70
CA GLY A 27 -5.60 6.38 9.88
C GLY A 27 -4.28 7.08 9.54
N SER A 28 -3.50 7.34 10.59
CA SER A 28 -2.14 7.87 10.45
C SER A 28 -1.11 6.75 10.54
N TYR A 29 -0.02 6.90 9.80
CA TYR A 29 1.06 5.93 9.76
C TYR A 29 2.39 6.66 9.92
N GLN A 30 3.27 6.09 10.73
CA GLN A 30 4.63 6.58 10.93
C GLN A 30 5.64 5.61 10.33
N GLY A 31 6.61 6.13 9.58
CA GLY A 31 7.65 5.31 8.96
C GLY A 31 8.59 6.09 8.06
N ASP A 32 9.23 5.38 7.14
CA ASP A 32 10.23 5.95 6.26
C ASP A 32 9.58 6.43 4.97
N LEU A 33 9.93 7.65 4.57
CA LEU A 33 9.39 8.29 3.37
C LEU A 33 10.53 8.76 2.48
N SER A 34 10.55 8.26 1.25
CA SER A 34 11.47 8.70 0.21
C SER A 34 10.72 9.41 -0.90
N ILE A 35 11.25 10.55 -1.33
CA ILE A 35 10.66 11.41 -2.35
C ILE A 35 11.68 11.69 -3.43
N HIS A 36 11.34 11.30 -4.64
CA HIS A 36 12.12 11.64 -5.82
C HIS A 36 11.42 12.75 -6.59
N LEU A 37 12.01 13.94 -6.57
CA LEU A 37 11.50 15.11 -7.28
C LEU A 37 11.91 15.05 -8.76
N SER A 38 11.12 15.64 -9.65
CA SER A 38 11.41 15.75 -11.09
C SER A 38 12.70 16.50 -11.40
N THR A 39 13.25 17.24 -10.43
CA THR A 39 14.57 17.87 -10.51
C THR A 39 15.73 16.88 -10.34
N GLY A 40 15.44 15.58 -10.16
CA GLY A 40 16.42 14.53 -9.90
C GLY A 40 16.90 14.45 -8.45
N LYS A 41 16.37 15.32 -7.57
CA LYS A 41 16.72 15.29 -6.15
C LYS A 41 15.92 14.22 -5.42
N PHE A 42 16.64 13.32 -4.78
CA PHE A 42 16.09 12.36 -3.83
C PHE A 42 16.20 12.93 -2.41
N THR A 43 15.10 12.86 -1.65
CA THR A 43 15.09 13.25 -0.23
C THR A 43 14.38 12.18 0.57
N SER A 44 15.03 11.71 1.63
CA SER A 44 14.47 10.73 2.56
C SER A 44 14.21 11.38 3.90
N TYR A 45 13.12 10.97 4.53
CA TYR A 45 12.64 11.45 5.81
C TYR A 45 12.28 10.25 6.69
N ASP A 46 13.05 10.04 7.75
CA ASP A 46 12.76 9.03 8.75
C ASP A 46 11.61 9.52 9.65
N ASN A 47 10.83 8.59 10.21
CA ASN A 47 9.71 8.91 11.13
C ASN A 47 8.68 9.89 10.55
N SER A 48 8.48 9.85 9.23
CA SER A 48 7.46 10.64 8.56
C SER A 48 6.07 10.14 8.91
N ILE A 49 5.15 11.08 9.12
CA ILE A 49 3.74 10.78 9.31
C ILE A 49 3.00 11.01 7.99
N VAL A 50 2.26 9.99 7.56
CA VAL A 50 1.33 10.04 6.44
C VAL A 50 -0.08 9.75 6.95
N THR A 51 -1.08 10.16 6.18
CA THR A 51 -2.49 9.91 6.50
C THR A 51 -3.17 9.20 5.34
N VAL A 52 -4.01 8.23 5.67
CA VAL A 52 -4.91 7.56 4.73
C VAL A 52 -6.34 7.89 5.11
N THR A 53 -7.12 8.38 4.15
CA THR A 53 -8.55 8.69 4.32
C THR A 53 -9.38 7.99 3.25
N GLN A 54 -10.57 7.50 3.60
CA GLN A 54 -11.52 7.01 2.61
C GLN A 54 -12.24 8.17 1.93
N VAL A 55 -12.24 8.20 0.60
CA VAL A 55 -12.85 9.28 -0.20
C VAL A 55 -14.01 8.81 -1.08
N GLY A 56 -14.22 7.50 -1.17
CA GLY A 56 -15.31 6.88 -1.89
C GLY A 56 -15.41 5.39 -1.55
N GLU A 57 -16.38 4.71 -2.14
CA GLU A 57 -16.43 3.24 -2.09
C GLU A 57 -15.20 2.68 -2.81
N GLY A 58 -14.44 1.82 -2.12
CA GLY A 58 -13.19 1.26 -2.65
C GLY A 58 -12.06 2.27 -2.86
N GLN A 59 -12.20 3.54 -2.45
CA GLN A 59 -11.21 4.58 -2.74
C GLN A 59 -10.53 5.10 -1.48
N LEU A 60 -9.20 4.99 -1.46
CA LEU A 60 -8.34 5.48 -0.39
C LEU A 60 -7.40 6.57 -0.90
N LYS A 61 -7.36 7.68 -0.18
CA LYS A 61 -6.45 8.80 -0.43
C LYS A 61 -5.29 8.74 0.56
N PHE A 62 -4.07 8.59 0.04
CA PHE A 62 -2.82 8.72 0.77
C PHE A 62 -2.37 10.19 0.74
N THR A 63 -1.85 10.72 1.84
CA THR A 63 -1.33 12.08 1.93
C THR A 63 -0.10 12.15 2.82
N THR A 64 0.99 12.72 2.32
CA THR A 64 2.20 13.01 3.12
C THR A 64 2.08 14.34 3.84
N ASN A 65 2.82 14.50 4.95
CA ASN A 65 2.91 15.77 5.66
C ASN A 65 3.57 16.87 4.79
N PRO A 66 3.13 18.14 4.89
CA PRO A 66 3.82 19.27 4.27
C PRO A 66 5.31 19.40 4.57
N ALA A 67 5.75 19.06 5.78
CA ALA A 67 7.16 19.05 6.16
C ALA A 67 7.99 18.11 5.28
N SER A 68 7.37 17.04 4.80
CA SER A 68 7.92 16.08 3.86
C SER A 68 7.47 16.33 2.41
N GLY A 69 7.17 17.58 2.02
CA GLY A 69 7.00 17.91 0.61
C GLY A 69 5.62 17.70 -0.03
N SER A 70 4.56 17.44 0.74
CA SER A 70 3.14 17.39 0.31
C SER A 70 2.89 16.63 -0.99
N VAL A 71 2.61 15.34 -0.89
CA VAL A 71 2.07 14.50 -1.97
C VAL A 71 0.74 13.92 -1.52
N SER A 72 -0.19 13.82 -2.46
CA SER A 72 -1.51 13.25 -2.23
C SER A 72 -1.92 12.47 -3.46
N GLU A 73 -2.27 11.20 -3.27
CA GLU A 73 -2.68 10.31 -4.37
C GLU A 73 -3.88 9.45 -3.92
N THR A 74 -4.79 9.15 -4.85
CA THR A 74 -5.99 8.34 -4.59
C THR A 74 -5.91 7.02 -5.36
N PHE A 75 -6.04 5.92 -4.62
CA PHE A 75 -5.99 4.56 -5.14
C PHE A 75 -7.37 3.92 -5.07
N ASP A 76 -7.71 3.19 -6.13
CA ASP A 76 -8.87 2.30 -6.17
C ASP A 76 -8.40 0.93 -5.63
N VAL A 77 -8.83 0.61 -4.41
CA VAL A 77 -8.36 -0.56 -3.66
C VAL A 77 -9.44 -1.64 -3.53
N TYR A 78 -8.97 -2.87 -3.41
CA TYR A 78 -9.77 -4.05 -3.16
C TYR A 78 -9.01 -5.01 -2.22
N GLU A 79 -9.74 -5.95 -1.64
CA GLU A 79 -9.15 -7.00 -0.83
C GLU A 79 -8.57 -8.09 -1.74
N GLN A 80 -7.34 -8.50 -1.46
CA GLN A 80 -6.67 -9.60 -2.13
C GLN A 80 -5.82 -10.38 -1.11
N ASN A 81 -6.19 -11.63 -0.87
CA ASN A 81 -5.43 -12.57 -0.03
C ASN A 81 -5.10 -12.03 1.38
N GLY A 82 -6.03 -11.33 2.04
CA GLY A 82 -5.81 -10.75 3.37
C GLY A 82 -5.16 -9.37 3.39
N THR A 83 -4.97 -8.76 2.22
CA THR A 83 -4.32 -7.46 2.03
C THR A 83 -5.27 -6.51 1.30
N MET A 84 -5.22 -5.22 1.63
CA MET A 84 -5.94 -4.19 0.89
C MET A 84 -4.96 -3.55 -0.09
N SER A 85 -5.16 -3.76 -1.38
CA SER A 85 -4.25 -3.31 -2.43
C SER A 85 -5.00 -2.86 -3.68
N ASN A 86 -4.28 -2.29 -4.64
CA ASN A 86 -4.76 -2.02 -5.99
C ASN A 86 -3.97 -2.86 -7.01
N ASP A 87 -4.28 -2.70 -8.29
CA ASP A 87 -3.55 -3.37 -9.37
C ASP A 87 -2.07 -2.97 -9.37
N ASP A 88 -1.18 -3.95 -9.50
CA ASP A 88 0.28 -3.73 -9.50
C ASP A 88 0.75 -2.83 -10.67
N ASP A 89 -0.06 -2.72 -11.73
CA ASP A 89 0.18 -1.88 -12.92
C ASP A 89 -0.64 -0.58 -12.93
N ASP A 90 -1.29 -0.21 -11.81
CA ASP A 90 -2.01 1.05 -11.68
C ASP A 90 -1.07 2.23 -12.01
N PRO A 91 -1.47 3.12 -12.94
CA PRO A 91 -0.62 4.22 -13.38
C PRO A 91 -0.29 5.21 -12.26
N LYS A 92 -0.99 5.23 -11.13
CA LYS A 92 -0.69 6.08 -9.96
C LYS A 92 0.30 5.42 -9.00
N GLY A 93 0.56 4.13 -9.16
CA GLY A 93 1.42 3.30 -8.33
C GLY A 93 0.66 2.33 -7.45
N VAL A 94 1.34 1.77 -6.45
CA VAL A 94 0.86 0.64 -5.67
C VAL A 94 0.62 1.05 -4.23
N PHE A 95 -0.55 0.72 -3.71
CA PHE A 95 -0.96 0.83 -2.31
C PHE A 95 -1.09 -0.58 -1.73
N VAL A 96 -0.52 -0.82 -0.56
CA VAL A 96 -0.62 -2.12 0.12
C VAL A 96 -0.79 -1.88 1.62
N TYR A 97 -1.91 -2.34 2.18
CA TYR A 97 -2.15 -2.38 3.62
C TYR A 97 -2.37 -3.80 4.11
N ILE A 98 -1.57 -4.20 5.12
CA ILE A 98 -1.65 -5.52 5.76
C ILE A 98 -2.17 -5.31 7.19
N LYS A 99 -3.41 -5.74 7.43
CA LYS A 99 -4.11 -5.52 8.71
C LYS A 99 -3.43 -6.20 9.89
N ASP A 100 -3.05 -7.47 9.74
CA ASP A 100 -2.42 -8.27 10.81
C ASP A 100 -1.10 -7.64 11.30
N GLU A 101 -0.42 -6.90 10.42
CA GLU A 101 0.84 -6.23 10.71
C GLU A 101 0.70 -4.75 11.04
N ASN A 102 -0.50 -4.18 10.90
CA ASN A 102 -0.76 -2.75 10.87
C ASN A 102 0.24 -1.99 9.97
N SER A 103 0.68 -2.59 8.86
CA SER A 103 1.68 -2.02 7.96
C SER A 103 1.04 -1.40 6.72
N LEU A 104 1.62 -0.31 6.27
CA LEU A 104 1.28 0.37 5.03
C LEU A 104 2.55 0.53 4.19
N SER A 105 2.45 0.16 2.92
CA SER A 105 3.43 0.45 1.88
C SER A 105 2.74 1.19 0.76
N VAL A 106 3.32 2.30 0.31
CA VAL A 106 2.82 3.07 -0.84
C VAL A 106 3.99 3.44 -1.74
N SER A 107 3.89 3.08 -3.00
CA SER A 107 4.78 3.54 -4.06
C SER A 107 3.97 4.33 -5.07
N THR A 108 4.38 5.53 -5.45
CA THR A 108 3.74 6.24 -6.55
C THR A 108 4.57 6.11 -7.82
N LEU A 109 3.96 5.54 -8.85
CA LEU A 109 4.49 5.56 -10.19
C LEU A 109 4.01 6.88 -10.77
N GLY A 110 4.89 7.88 -10.84
CA GLY A 110 4.49 9.22 -11.28
C GLY A 110 3.96 9.20 -12.72
N SER A 111 2.65 9.06 -12.90
CA SER A 111 2.04 9.11 -14.24
C SER A 111 1.90 10.55 -14.73
N LYS A 112 1.81 11.55 -13.83
CA LYS A 112 1.83 13.00 -14.12
C LYS A 112 2.42 13.88 -13.01
N ALA A 113 2.88 13.29 -11.90
CA ALA A 113 3.35 14.03 -10.73
C ALA A 113 4.86 14.25 -10.81
N THR A 114 5.29 15.49 -10.62
CA THR A 114 6.70 15.91 -10.49
C THR A 114 7.41 15.31 -9.26
N LYS A 115 6.84 14.29 -8.60
CA LYS A 115 7.31 13.65 -7.38
C LYS A 115 6.89 12.16 -7.36
N GLN A 116 7.84 11.24 -7.24
CA GLN A 116 7.59 9.84 -6.92
C GLN A 116 7.80 9.63 -5.42
N ILE A 117 6.99 8.77 -4.82
CA ILE A 117 7.01 8.45 -3.40
C ILE A 117 7.29 6.97 -3.21
N LEU A 118 8.09 6.66 -2.20
CA LEU A 118 8.12 5.35 -1.57
C LEU A 118 7.94 5.55 -0.07
N PHE A 119 6.88 4.98 0.50
CA PHE A 119 6.59 5.00 1.93
C PHE A 119 6.46 3.58 2.45
N THR A 120 7.03 3.31 3.61
CA THR A 120 6.77 2.11 4.40
C THR A 120 6.64 2.50 5.86
N GLY A 121 5.57 2.06 6.52
CA GLY A 121 5.33 2.44 7.91
C GLY A 121 4.29 1.60 8.63
N LYS A 122 4.08 1.94 9.90
CA LYS A 122 3.13 1.27 10.78
C LYS A 122 2.04 2.25 11.22
N LYS A 123 0.82 1.74 11.35
CA LYS A 123 -0.33 2.50 11.84
C LYS A 123 -0.04 2.97 13.26
N ILE A 124 -0.28 4.24 13.52
CA ILE A 124 -0.17 4.86 14.85
C ILE A 124 -1.57 5.17 15.38
N ASN A 125 -1.75 5.05 16.70
CA ASN A 125 -3.01 5.30 17.40
C ASN A 125 -3.31 6.79 17.55
#